data_AF-A0A7K3WWC4-F1
#
_entry.id   AF-A0A7K3WWC4-F1
#
_cell.length_a   1.000
_cell.length_b   1.000
_cell.length_c   1.000
_cell.angle_alpha   90.00
_cell.angle_beta   90.00
_cell.angle_gamma   90.00
#
_symmetry.space_group_name_H-M   'P 1'
#
loop_
_entity.id
_entity.type
_entity.pdbx_description
1 polymer ?
#
loop_
_entity_poly.entity_id
_entity_poly.type
_entity_poly.pdbx_seq_one_letter_code
_entity_poly.pdbx_strand_id
1 'polypeptide(L)'
;MINQKNIGLKELHCAELPSAKFVELERDIVIVIYKDISDEFGLEHARKHTETIYKLRNDKPCHIILYFLKTQVVFSNAARDYFAKDLRHSAIRLSQAIIIEGLAQKIVANFYKTFHKPDCPVELFSDLPTAINWTLSLEK
;
A
#
# COMPACT_ATOMS: atom_id res chain seq x y z
N MET A 1 4.70 5.43 15.60
CA MET A 1 3.24 5.30 15.71
C MET A 1 2.59 6.33 14.80
N ILE A 2 1.65 5.91 13.96
CA ILE A 2 0.72 6.85 13.30
C ILE A 2 -0.11 7.47 14.43
N ASN A 3 -0.17 8.80 14.50
CA ASN A 3 -0.86 9.47 15.60
C ASN A 3 -2.37 9.29 15.43
N GLN A 4 -2.94 8.35 16.18
CA GLN A 4 -4.32 7.86 16.07
C GLN A 4 -5.39 8.96 16.18
N LYS A 5 -5.07 10.10 16.81
CA LYS A 5 -6.00 11.21 17.03
C LYS A 5 -6.38 11.99 15.76
N ASN A 6 -5.63 11.87 14.66
CA ASN A 6 -5.83 12.74 13.49
C ASN A 6 -6.62 12.10 12.35
N ILE A 7 -7.03 10.83 12.48
CA ILE A 7 -7.59 10.06 11.35
C ILE A 7 -9.06 9.67 11.59
N GLY A 8 -9.51 9.61 12.84
CA GLY A 8 -10.90 9.27 13.15
C GLY A 8 -11.31 7.82 12.82
N LEU A 9 -10.37 6.97 12.39
CA LEU A 9 -10.61 5.56 12.06
C LEU A 9 -10.04 4.64 13.15
N LYS A 10 -10.81 3.61 13.51
CA LYS A 10 -10.40 2.58 14.47
C LYS A 10 -9.50 1.52 13.82
N GLU A 11 -8.39 1.19 14.49
CA GLU A 11 -7.56 0.01 14.16
C GLU A 11 -8.29 -1.28 14.56
N LEU A 12 -8.36 -2.25 13.64
CA LEU A 12 -9.01 -3.54 13.86
C LEU A 12 -7.99 -4.64 14.13
N HIS A 13 -7.08 -4.86 13.19
CA HIS A 13 -6.03 -5.87 13.26
C HIS A 13 -4.70 -5.31 12.77
N CYS A 14 -3.60 -5.92 13.19
CA CYS A 14 -2.28 -5.62 12.65
C CYS A 14 -1.49 -6.88 12.36
N ALA A 15 -0.61 -6.78 11.37
CA ALA A 15 0.38 -7.80 11.04
C ALA A 15 1.73 -7.13 10.78
N GLU A 16 2.80 -7.89 10.94
CA GLU A 16 4.15 -7.36 10.90
C GLU A 16 5.06 -8.28 10.08
N LEU A 17 5.76 -7.71 9.12
CA LEU A 17 6.86 -8.34 8.40
C LEU A 17 8.16 -7.55 8.66
N PRO A 18 9.33 -8.15 8.38
CA PRO A 18 10.58 -7.40 8.36
C PRO A 18 10.52 -6.18 7.42
N SER A 19 9.82 -6.29 6.29
CA SER A 19 9.72 -5.26 5.26
C SER A 19 8.64 -4.20 5.49
N ALA A 20 7.61 -4.50 6.30
CA ALA A 20 6.51 -3.56 6.52
C ALA A 20 5.63 -3.94 7.72
N LYS A 21 4.95 -2.93 8.26
CA LYS A 21 3.81 -3.08 9.16
C LYS A 21 2.50 -2.96 8.36
N PHE A 22 1.53 -3.80 8.69
CA PHE A 22 0.19 -3.77 8.13
C PHE A 22 -0.79 -3.41 9.23
N VAL A 23 -1.65 -2.43 8.98
CA VAL A 23 -2.70 -2.00 9.91
C VAL A 23 -4.01 -2.00 9.16
N GLU A 24 -4.90 -2.91 9.55
CA GLU A 24 -6.29 -2.87 9.11
C GLU A 24 -7.04 -1.84 9.95
N LEU A 25 -7.72 -0.95 9.25
CA LEU A 25 -8.64 0.00 9.83
C LEU A 25 -10.07 -0.42 9.48
N GLU A 26 -11.03 0.17 10.17
CA GLU A 26 -12.42 0.11 9.72
C GLU A 26 -12.61 0.67 8.30
N ARG A 27 -13.77 0.37 7.71
CA ARG A 27 -14.11 0.73 6.32
C ARG A 27 -13.17 0.12 5.27
N ASP A 28 -12.72 -1.10 5.54
CA ASP A 28 -11.97 -1.91 4.57
C ASP A 28 -10.67 -1.25 4.09
N ILE A 29 -10.02 -0.46 4.95
CA ILE A 29 -8.74 0.19 4.65
C ILE A 29 -7.59 -0.62 5.27
N VAL A 30 -6.54 -0.85 4.50
CA VAL A 30 -5.28 -1.42 4.99
C VAL A 30 -4.15 -0.43 4.72
N ILE A 31 -3.48 0.00 5.79
CA ILE A 31 -2.26 0.80 5.70
C ILE A 31 -1.05 -0.13 5.74
N VAL A 32 -0.20 -0.03 4.72
CA VAL A 32 1.09 -0.71 4.61
C VAL A 32 2.21 0.29 4.86
N ILE A 33 2.84 0.21 6.02
CA ILE A 33 3.94 1.10 6.43
C ILE A 33 5.24 0.38 6.12
N TYR A 34 5.92 0.80 5.06
CA TYR A 34 7.18 0.18 4.67
C TYR A 34 8.32 0.55 5.64
N LYS A 35 9.23 -0.40 5.81
CA LYS A 35 10.46 -0.27 6.58
C LYS A 35 11.65 -0.41 5.66
N ASP A 36 12.77 0.16 6.09
CA ASP A 36 14.04 -0.13 5.44
C ASP A 36 14.40 -1.60 5.65
N ILE A 37 14.86 -2.21 4.57
CA ILE A 37 15.40 -3.56 4.52
C ILE A 37 16.81 -3.48 3.95
N SER A 38 17.69 -4.39 4.38
CA SER A 38 19.09 -4.42 3.92
C SER A 38 19.22 -4.79 2.44
N ASP A 39 18.25 -5.56 1.93
CA ASP A 39 18.25 -6.12 0.59
C ASP A 39 17.21 -5.44 -0.30
N GLU A 40 17.31 -5.63 -1.62
CA GLU A 40 16.29 -5.14 -2.56
C GLU A 40 14.91 -5.79 -2.27
N PHE A 41 13.83 -5.03 -2.44
CA PHE A 41 12.48 -5.57 -2.38
C PHE A 41 12.17 -6.41 -3.64
N GLY A 42 12.52 -7.69 -3.56
CA GLY A 42 12.28 -8.74 -4.57
C GLY A 42 10.86 -9.30 -4.66
N LEU A 43 10.65 -10.24 -5.60
CA LEU A 43 9.37 -10.93 -5.84
C LEU A 43 8.83 -11.69 -4.62
N GLU A 44 9.71 -12.33 -3.85
CA GLU A 44 9.30 -13.08 -2.66
C GLU A 44 8.74 -12.16 -1.56
N HIS A 45 9.29 -10.95 -1.43
CA HIS A 45 8.73 -9.93 -0.56
C HIS A 45 7.33 -9.51 -1.04
N ALA A 46 7.15 -9.35 -2.35
CA ALA A 46 5.86 -8.99 -2.95
C ALA A 46 4.79 -10.07 -2.70
N ARG A 47 5.14 -11.35 -2.89
CA ARG A 47 4.26 -12.49 -2.60
C ARG A 47 3.85 -12.53 -1.12
N LYS A 48 4.81 -12.38 -0.21
CA LYS A 48 4.54 -12.34 1.24
C LYS A 48 3.67 -11.16 1.63
N HIS A 49 3.91 -9.97 1.06
CA HIS A 49 3.07 -8.79 1.27
C HIS A 49 1.62 -9.04 0.88
N THR A 50 1.39 -9.56 -0.33
CA THR A 50 0.06 -9.87 -0.83
C THR A 50 -0.62 -10.91 0.07
N GLU A 51 0.08 -11.99 0.43
CA GLU A 51 -0.43 -13.02 1.34
C GLU A 51 -0.80 -12.47 2.72
N THR A 52 -0.01 -11.54 3.27
CA THR A 52 -0.31 -10.89 4.54
C THR A 52 -1.60 -10.08 4.47
N ILE A 53 -1.82 -9.33 3.39
CA ILE A 53 -3.07 -8.58 3.19
C ILE A 53 -4.25 -9.54 3.07
N TYR A 54 -4.09 -10.63 2.31
CA TYR A 54 -5.10 -11.68 2.17
C TYR A 54 -5.55 -12.25 3.52
N LYS A 55 -4.59 -12.65 4.35
CA LYS A 55 -4.87 -13.17 5.70
C LYS A 55 -5.51 -12.12 6.60
N LEU A 56 -5.01 -10.88 6.56
CA LEU A 56 -5.54 -9.79 7.37
C LEU A 56 -7.00 -9.49 7.02
N ARG A 57 -7.36 -9.62 5.75
CA ARG A 57 -8.69 -9.29 5.21
C ARG A 57 -9.61 -10.49 5.01
N ASN A 58 -9.16 -11.70 5.32
CA ASN A 58 -9.89 -12.94 5.02
C ASN A 58 -10.38 -12.97 3.57
N ASP A 59 -9.47 -12.70 2.62
CA ASP A 59 -9.73 -12.65 1.18
C ASP A 59 -10.73 -11.59 0.69
N LYS A 60 -11.16 -10.67 1.57
CA LYS A 60 -12.06 -9.58 1.18
C LYS A 60 -11.30 -8.43 0.52
N PRO A 61 -11.87 -7.80 -0.52
CA PRO A 61 -11.31 -6.58 -1.08
C PRO A 61 -11.15 -5.46 -0.03
N CYS A 62 -10.16 -4.60 -0.27
CA CYS A 62 -9.83 -3.48 0.58
C CYS A 62 -9.19 -2.33 -0.20
N HIS A 63 -9.28 -1.13 0.35
CA HIS A 63 -8.47 0.00 -0.06
C HIS A 63 -7.08 -0.10 0.54
N ILE A 64 -6.04 0.08 -0.27
CA ILE A 64 -4.65 -0.08 0.18
C ILE A 64 -3.96 1.28 0.21
N ILE A 65 -3.43 1.65 1.36
CA ILE A 65 -2.61 2.86 1.53
C ILE A 65 -1.16 2.43 1.72
N LEU A 66 -0.28 2.77 0.78
CA LEU A 66 1.15 2.53 0.87
C LEU A 66 1.83 3.75 1.49
N TYR A 67 2.51 3.58 2.62
CA TYR A 67 3.17 4.65 3.36
C TYR A 67 4.69 4.51 3.29
N PHE A 68 5.34 5.41 2.54
CA PHE A 68 6.78 5.38 2.26
C PHE A 68 7.60 6.48 2.95
N LEU A 69 6.98 7.42 3.68
CA LEU A 69 7.64 8.62 4.23
C LEU A 69 8.84 8.35 5.16
N LYS A 70 9.05 7.11 5.60
CA LYS A 70 10.11 6.72 6.54
C LYS A 70 11.08 5.70 5.95
N THR A 71 11.10 5.51 4.64
CA THR A 71 11.94 4.49 4.01
C THR A 71 12.42 4.89 2.62
N GLN A 72 13.54 4.31 2.22
CA GLN A 72 14.10 4.42 0.86
C GLN A 72 14.06 3.07 0.12
N VAL A 73 13.13 2.19 0.47
CA VAL A 73 13.00 0.86 -0.14
C VAL A 73 12.94 0.93 -1.68
N VAL A 74 13.76 0.11 -2.33
CA VAL A 74 13.82 0.00 -3.80
C VAL A 74 13.17 -1.32 -4.20
N PHE A 75 12.22 -1.23 -5.13
CA PHE A 75 11.52 -2.40 -5.66
C PHE A 75 12.15 -2.88 -6.96
N SER A 76 12.49 -4.16 -6.96
CA SER A 76 12.89 -4.88 -8.18
C SER A 76 11.83 -4.77 -9.28
N ASN A 77 12.24 -4.91 -10.54
CA ASN A 77 11.30 -4.96 -11.67
C ASN A 77 10.27 -6.08 -11.48
N ALA A 78 10.70 -7.26 -11.01
CA ALA A 78 9.82 -8.40 -10.79
C ALA A 78 8.74 -8.14 -9.71
N ALA A 79 9.09 -7.44 -8.63
CA ALA A 79 8.12 -7.05 -7.61
C ALA A 79 7.09 -6.05 -8.16
N ARG A 80 7.54 -5.04 -8.92
CA ARG A 80 6.65 -4.06 -9.56
C ARG A 80 5.70 -4.71 -10.56
N ASP A 81 6.20 -5.60 -11.40
CA ASP A 81 5.38 -6.36 -12.35
C ASP A 81 4.35 -7.26 -11.65
N TYR A 82 4.74 -7.92 -10.56
CA TYR A 82 3.81 -8.72 -9.76
C TYR A 82 2.70 -7.86 -9.15
N PHE A 83 3.02 -6.74 -8.51
CA PHE A 83 2.00 -5.86 -7.92
C PHE A 83 1.05 -5.26 -8.96
N ALA A 84 1.53 -5.04 -10.17
CA ALA A 84 0.74 -4.52 -11.27
C ALA A 84 -0.21 -5.55 -11.89
N LYS A 85 0.27 -6.76 -12.15
CA LYS A 85 -0.35 -7.71 -13.09
C LYS A 85 -0.90 -8.97 -12.43
N ASP A 86 -0.52 -9.28 -11.19
CA ASP A 86 -1.01 -10.48 -10.53
C ASP A 86 -2.53 -10.36 -10.32
N LEU A 87 -3.27 -11.31 -10.89
CA LEU A 87 -4.74 -11.32 -10.88
C LEU A 87 -5.28 -11.41 -9.46
N ARG A 88 -4.62 -12.18 -8.60
CA ARG A 88 -5.03 -12.30 -7.20
C ARG A 88 -4.82 -10.97 -6.51
N HIS A 89 -3.64 -10.38 -6.61
CA HIS A 89 -3.40 -9.10 -5.94
C HIS A 89 -4.35 -7.99 -6.43
N SER A 90 -4.68 -7.99 -7.73
CA SER A 90 -5.59 -7.01 -8.31
C SER A 90 -7.04 -7.21 -7.84
N ALA A 91 -7.50 -8.46 -7.69
CA ALA A 91 -8.87 -8.78 -7.27
C ALA A 91 -9.26 -8.27 -5.87
N ILE A 92 -8.28 -8.07 -4.98
CA ILE A 92 -8.53 -7.58 -3.60
C ILE A 92 -8.31 -6.08 -3.42
N ARG A 93 -7.88 -5.35 -4.46
CA ARG A 93 -7.46 -3.97 -4.34
C ARG A 93 -8.52 -3.04 -4.93
N LEU A 94 -9.32 -2.42 -4.05
CA LEU A 94 -10.38 -1.47 -4.43
C LEU A 94 -9.81 -0.12 -4.89
N SER A 95 -8.75 0.34 -4.23
CA SER A 95 -7.95 1.50 -4.65
C SER A 95 -6.54 1.41 -4.06
N GLN A 96 -5.65 2.29 -4.53
CA GLN A 96 -4.30 2.40 -4.00
C GLN A 96 -3.89 3.87 -3.79
N ALA A 97 -3.73 4.27 -2.54
CA ALA A 97 -3.14 5.56 -2.20
C ALA A 97 -1.64 5.39 -1.91
N ILE A 98 -0.78 6.20 -2.51
CA ILE A 98 0.67 6.11 -2.34
C ILE A 98 1.17 7.39 -1.67
N ILE A 99 1.59 7.28 -0.41
CA ILE A 99 2.09 8.41 0.38
C ILE A 99 3.60 8.45 0.31
N ILE A 100 4.12 9.50 -0.32
CA ILE A 100 5.53 9.58 -0.71
C ILE A 100 6.00 11.03 -0.82
N GLU A 101 7.22 11.31 -0.34
CA GLU A 101 7.77 12.68 -0.34
C GLU A 101 8.88 12.85 -1.39
N GLY A 102 9.77 11.85 -1.50
CA GLY A 102 10.96 11.89 -2.34
C GLY A 102 10.65 12.01 -3.84
N LEU A 103 11.38 12.87 -4.54
CA LEU A 103 11.17 13.14 -5.96
C LEU A 103 11.43 11.91 -6.85
N ALA A 104 12.56 11.21 -6.64
CA ALA A 104 12.89 9.99 -7.40
C ALA A 104 11.82 8.90 -7.21
N GLN A 105 11.37 8.77 -5.98
CA GLN A 105 10.29 7.89 -5.57
C GLN A 105 8.94 8.25 -6.24
N LYS A 106 8.59 9.54 -6.35
CA LYS A 106 7.42 10.02 -7.12
C LYS A 106 7.52 9.66 -8.60
N ILE A 107 8.70 9.77 -9.21
CA ILE A 107 8.91 9.38 -10.61
C ILE A 107 8.62 7.89 -10.80
N VAL A 108 9.12 7.03 -9.91
CA VAL A 108 8.85 5.58 -9.96
C VAL A 108 7.36 5.26 -9.74
N ALA A 109 6.71 5.93 -8.79
CA ALA A 109 5.28 5.75 -8.53
C ALA A 109 4.41 6.20 -9.72
N ASN A 110 4.76 7.31 -10.37
CA ASN A 110 4.11 7.76 -11.60
C ASN A 110 4.34 6.81 -12.77
N PHE A 111 5.55 6.25 -12.90
CA PHE A 111 5.84 5.22 -13.88
C PHE A 111 4.96 3.99 -13.66
N TYR A 112 4.82 3.52 -12.41
CA TYR A 112 3.91 2.44 -12.06
C TYR A 112 2.43 2.78 -12.41
N LYS A 113 1.94 3.97 -12.04
CA LYS A 113 0.58 4.40 -12.40
C LYS A 113 0.34 4.40 -13.92
N THR A 114 1.33 4.78 -14.71
CA THR A 114 1.18 5.03 -16.16
C THR A 114 1.47 3.81 -17.04
N PHE A 115 2.53 3.05 -16.73
CA PHE A 115 3.01 1.94 -17.56
C PHE A 115 2.47 0.59 -17.11
N HIS A 116 2.26 0.43 -15.80
CA HIS A 116 1.78 -0.81 -15.22
C HIS A 116 0.25 -0.88 -15.09
N LYS A 117 -0.44 0.28 -15.16
CA LYS A 117 -1.90 0.44 -15.28
C LYS A 117 -2.71 -0.55 -14.40
N PRO A 118 -2.59 -0.45 -13.06
CA PRO A 118 -3.38 -1.28 -12.15
C PRO A 118 -4.89 -1.07 -12.39
N ASP A 119 -5.68 -2.14 -12.27
CA ASP A 119 -7.13 -2.15 -12.53
C ASP A 119 -7.98 -1.39 -11.49
N CYS A 120 -7.35 -0.57 -10.64
CA CYS A 120 -8.00 0.19 -9.58
C CYS A 120 -7.57 1.67 -9.62
N PRO A 121 -8.35 2.60 -9.04
CA PRO A 121 -7.92 3.97 -8.85
C PRO A 121 -6.61 4.03 -8.06
N VAL A 122 -5.64 4.79 -8.57
CA VAL A 122 -4.35 5.02 -7.90
C VAL A 122 -4.06 6.51 -7.83
N GLU A 123 -3.71 7.00 -6.64
CA GLU A 123 -3.36 8.41 -6.44
C GLU A 123 -2.19 8.59 -5.48
N LEU A 124 -1.40 9.64 -5.72
CA LEU A 124 -0.21 9.97 -4.93
C LEU A 124 -0.51 11.09 -3.94
N PHE A 125 0.03 10.98 -2.73
CA PHE A 125 -0.20 11.92 -1.64
C PHE A 125 1.10 12.27 -0.92
N SER A 126 1.14 13.45 -0.31
CA SER A 126 2.22 13.89 0.59
C SER A 126 2.01 13.45 2.03
N ASP A 127 0.78 13.17 2.43
CA ASP A 127 0.40 12.95 3.82
C ASP A 127 -0.75 11.95 3.94
N LEU A 128 -0.84 11.33 5.12
CA LEU A 128 -1.83 10.31 5.44
C LEU A 128 -3.27 10.84 5.54
N PRO A 129 -3.55 12.00 6.19
CA PRO A 129 -4.91 12.53 6.26
C PRO A 129 -5.55 12.73 4.87
N THR A 130 -4.82 13.32 3.93
CA THR A 130 -5.33 13.55 2.57
C THR A 130 -5.57 12.24 1.82
N ALA A 131 -4.65 11.27 1.93
CA ALA A 131 -4.80 9.95 1.34
C ALA A 131 -6.05 9.20 1.86
N ILE A 132 -6.33 9.33 3.16
CA ILE A 132 -7.50 8.71 3.78
C ILE A 132 -8.78 9.39 3.32
N ASN A 133 -8.83 10.72 3.31
CA ASN A 133 -10.02 11.44 2.82
C ASN A 133 -10.36 11.09 1.37
N TRP A 134 -9.35 10.95 0.50
CA TRP A 134 -9.56 10.47 -0.87
C TRP A 134 -10.03 9.02 -0.91
N THR A 135 -9.48 8.15 -0.06
CA THR A 135 -9.88 6.75 0.00
C THR A 135 -11.36 6.63 0.41
N LEU A 136 -11.76 7.37 1.45
CA LEU A 136 -13.14 7.41 1.94
C LEU A 136 -14.12 7.99 0.91
N SER A 137 -13.68 8.90 0.04
CA SER A 137 -14.57 9.47 -1.00
C SER A 137 -14.88 8.50 -2.15
N LEU A 138 -14.16 7.36 -2.21
CA LEU A 138 -14.43 6.28 -3.15
C LEU A 138 -15.45 5.27 -2.61
N GLU A 139 -15.75 5.30 -1.31
CA GLU A 139 -16.81 4.49 -0.71
C GLU A 139 -18.16 5.02 -1.21
N LYS A 140 -18.95 4.16 -1.84
CA LYS A 140 -20.32 4.47 -2.27
C LYS A 140 -21.34 4.08 -1.20
#